data_AF-A0A7X8I4N1-F1
#
_entry.id   AF-A0A7X8I4N1-F1
#
_cell.length_a   1.000
_cell.length_b   1.000
_cell.length_c   1.000
_cell.angle_alpha   90.00
_cell.angle_beta   90.00
_cell.angle_gamma   90.00
#
_symmetry.space_group_name_H-M   'P 1'
#
loop_
_entity.id
_entity.type
_entity.pdbx_description
1 polymer ?
#
loop_
_entity_poly.entity_id
_entity_poly.type
_entity_poly.pdbx_seq_one_letter_code
_entity_poly.pdbx_strand_id
1 'polypeptide(L)' 'MKKILKSIGLVIIFIGVFIVGYTSIGTVQDNTGLWVGGIIIFIGLITFIITNKYIE' A
#
# COMPACT_ATOMS: atom_id res chain seq x y z
N MET A 1 11.82 17.24 -4.61
CA MET A 1 10.36 17.03 -4.68
C MET A 1 9.96 15.82 -5.52
N LYS A 2 10.40 15.68 -6.78
CA LYS A 2 10.01 14.53 -7.64
C LYS A 2 10.36 13.13 -7.06
N LYS A 3 11.55 12.98 -6.45
CA LYS A 3 11.96 11.75 -5.75
C LYS A 3 11.03 11.38 -4.58
N ILE A 4 10.52 12.39 -3.86
CA ILE A 4 9.57 12.18 -2.75
C ILE A 4 8.25 11.68 -3.33
N LEU A 5 7.76 12.27 -4.42
CA LEU A 5 6.53 11.83 -5.08
C LEU A 5 6.60 10.39 -5.58
N LYS A 6 7.73 9.98 -6.17
CA LYS A 6 7.98 8.58 -6.59
C LYS A 6 7.99 7.60 -5.40
N SER A 7 8.28 8.10 -4.20
CA SER A 7 8.31 7.29 -2.98
C SER A 7 6.94 7.16 -2.30
N ILE A 8 5.95 8.01 -2.64
CA ILE A 8 4.62 7.98 -2.03
C ILE A 8 3.92 6.64 -2.30
N GLY A 9 4.00 6.12 -3.53
CA GLY A 9 3.42 4.82 -3.86
C GLY A 9 4.02 3.68 -3.03
N LEU A 10 5.35 3.70 -2.82
CA LEU A 10 6.04 2.75 -1.95
C LEU A 10 5.58 2.85 -0.49
N VAL A 11 5.44 4.07 0.05
CA VAL A 11 4.96 4.28 1.42
C VAL A 11 3.54 3.72 1.61
N ILE A 12 2.64 3.96 0.64
CA ILE A 12 1.28 3.44 0.68
C ILE A 12 1.28 1.90 0.67
N ILE A 13 2.12 1.27 -0.17
CA ILE A 13 2.28 -0.18 -0.19
C ILE A 13 2.73 -0.70 1.18
N PHE A 14 3.74 -0.08 1.80
CA PHE A 14 4.23 -0.49 3.12
C PHE A 14 3.17 -0.40 4.21
N ILE A 15 2.35 0.65 4.20
CA ILE A 15 1.22 0.79 5.14
C ILE A 15 0.23 -0.37 4.95
N GLY A 16 -0.11 -0.69 3.70
CA GLY A 16 -1.03 -1.79 3.40
C GLY A 16 -0.46 -3.16 3.83
N VAL A 17 0.81 -3.43 3.58
CA VAL A 17 1.51 -4.65 4.03
C VAL A 17 1.53 -4.74 5.55
N PHE A 18 1.75 -3.63 6.25
CA PHE A 18 1.72 -3.60 7.71
C PHE A 18 0.34 -3.95 8.26
N ILE A 19 -0.73 -3.42 7.67
CA ILE A 19 -2.12 -3.73 8.05
C ILE A 19 -2.40 -5.21 7.81
N VAL A 20 -2.07 -5.75 6.63
CA VAL A 20 -2.25 -7.18 6.31
C VAL A 20 -1.48 -8.05 7.32
N GLY A 21 -0.22 -7.70 7.60
CA GLY A 21 0.63 -8.44 8.54
C GLY A 21 0.06 -8.40 9.96
N TYR A 22 -0.34 -7.23 10.44
CA TYR A 22 -0.93 -7.07 11.77
C TYR A 22 -2.24 -7.83 11.90
N THR A 23 -3.16 -7.72 10.93
CA THR A 23 -4.43 -8.46 10.92
C THR A 23 -4.19 -9.97 10.88
N SER A 24 -3.21 -10.43 10.08
CA SER A 24 -2.86 -11.86 9.97
C SER A 24 -2.31 -12.44 11.28
N ILE A 25 -1.65 -11.62 12.10
CA ILE A 25 -1.08 -12.05 13.39
C ILE A 25 -2.11 -11.94 14.53
N GLY A 26 -2.93 -10.88 14.53
CA GLY A 26 -3.77 -10.51 15.69
C GLY A 26 -5.19 -11.04 15.67
N THR A 27 -5.80 -11.20 14.48
CA THR A 27 -7.23 -11.50 14.36
C THR A 27 -7.53 -12.23 13.05
N VAL A 28 -7.56 -13.56 13.08
CA VAL A 28 -7.96 -14.40 11.93
C VAL A 28 -9.45 -14.26 11.59
N GLN A 29 -10.22 -13.60 12.47
CA GLN A 29 -11.68 -13.69 12.48
C GLN A 29 -12.39 -12.62 11.63
N ASP A 30 -11.75 -11.48 11.38
CA ASP A 30 -12.34 -10.40 10.58
C ASP A 30 -11.56 -10.15 9.28
N ASN A 31 -12.11 -10.69 8.19
CA ASN A 31 -11.58 -10.57 6.84
C ASN A 31 -11.45 -9.10 6.38
N THR A 32 -12.17 -8.18 7.03
CA THR A 32 -12.19 -6.74 6.74
C THR A 32 -10.81 -6.11 6.77
N GLY A 33 -9.95 -6.47 7.74
CA GLY A 33 -8.59 -5.91 7.81
C GLY A 33 -7.69 -6.36 6.66
N LEU A 34 -7.85 -7.62 6.22
CA LEU A 34 -7.16 -8.16 5.05
C LEU A 34 -7.63 -7.46 3.76
N TRP A 35 -8.93 -7.22 3.62
CA TRP A 35 -9.49 -6.48 2.49
C TRP A 35 -9.00 -5.04 2.45
N VAL A 36 -9.03 -4.32 3.58
CA VAL A 36 -8.53 -2.95 3.68
C VAL A 36 -7.04 -2.88 3.33
N GLY A 37 -6.23 -3.77 3.91
CA GLY A 37 -4.81 -3.84 3.60
C GLY A 37 -4.55 -4.15 2.12
N GLY A 38 -5.28 -5.10 1.53
CA GLY A 38 -5.20 -5.44 0.11
C GLY A 38 -5.55 -4.28 -0.83
N ILE A 39 -6.62 -3.54 -0.53
CA ILE A 39 -7.03 -2.35 -1.30
C ILE A 39 -5.96 -1.27 -1.23
N ILE A 40 -5.38 -1.02 -0.05
CA ILE A 40 -4.31 -0.03 0.13
C ILE A 40 -3.07 -0.42 -0.68
N ILE A 41 -2.66 -1.69 -0.66
CA ILE A 41 -1.55 -2.20 -1.49
C ILE A 41 -1.83 -1.96 -2.97
N PHE A 42 -3.05 -2.27 -3.42
CA PHE A 42 -3.45 -2.10 -4.81
C PHE A 42 -3.39 -0.63 -5.26
N ILE A 43 -3.95 0.29 -4.46
CA ILE A 43 -3.87 1.73 -4.73
C ILE A 43 -2.41 2.19 -4.72
N GLY A 44 -1.60 1.76 -3.75
CA GLY A 44 -0.18 2.09 -3.66
C GLY A 44 0.61 1.65 -4.89
N LEU A 45 0.33 0.46 -5.43
CA LEU A 45 0.90 -0.04 -6.69
C LEU A 45 0.52 0.83 -7.88
N ILE A 46 -0.76 1.19 -8.02
CA ILE A 46 -1.21 2.10 -9.09
C ILE A 46 -0.51 3.45 -8.97
N THR A 47 -0.47 4.03 -7.77
CA THR A 47 0.21 5.31 -7.53
C THR A 47 1.70 5.21 -7.84
N PHE A 48 2.38 4.12 -7.44
CA PHE A 48 3.79 3.89 -7.73
C PHE A 48 4.07 3.78 -9.22
N ILE A 49 3.24 3.04 -9.97
CA ILE A 49 3.36 2.89 -11.42
C ILE A 49 3.15 4.25 -12.10
N ILE A 50 2.09 4.98 -11.74
CA ILE A 50 1.80 6.28 -12.33
C ILE A 50 2.93 7.28 -12.04
N THR A 51 3.36 7.38 -10.78
CA THR A 51 4.43 8.33 -10.41
C THR A 51 5.78 7.98 -11.03
N ASN A 52 6.13 6.70 -11.20
CA ASN A 52 7.37 6.34 -11.89
C ASN A 52 7.29 6.49 -13.41
N LYS A 53 6.11 6.26 -14.01
CA LYS A 53 5.93 6.33 -15.46
C LYS A 53 5.79 7.75 -15.98
N TYR A 54 5.10 8.63 -15.24
CA TYR A 54 4.70 9.95 -15.73
C TYR A 54 5.47 11.11 -15.11
N ILE A 55 6.25 10.88 -14.06
CA ILE A 55 7.06 11.92 -13.42
C ILE A 55 8.52 11.61 -13.72
N GLU A 56 9.18 12.43 -14.54
CA GLU A 56 10.63 12.36 -14.78
C GLU A 56 11.41 12.97 -13.63
#